data_AF-A0A645E6E3-F1
#
_entry.id   AF-A0A645E6E3-F1
#
_cell.length_a   1.000
_cell.length_b   1.000
_cell.length_c   1.000
_cell.angle_alpha   90.00
_cell.angle_beta   90.00
_cell.angle_gamma   90.00
#
_symmetry.space_group_name_H-M   'P 1'
#
loop_
_entity.id
_entity.type
_entity.pdbx_description
1 polymer ?
#
loop_
_entity_poly.entity_id
_entity_poly.type
_entity_poly.pdbx_seq_one_letter_code
_entity_poly.pdbx_strand_id
1 'polypeptide(L)' 'MKNRTTIIIAHRLSTIKNADEIYVLKEGQIIESGGHNSLYALNGYYTKLCNMQGDLN' A
#
# COMPACT_ATOMS: atom_id res chain seq x y z
N MET A 1 -9.52 13.44 -2.03
CA MET A 1 -10.25 13.19 -0.77
C MET A 1 -9.93 14.34 0.16
N LYS A 2 -10.90 15.16 0.60
CA LYS A 2 -10.66 16.22 1.59
C LYS A 2 -11.80 16.21 2.61
N ASN A 3 -11.47 16.36 3.89
CA ASN A 3 -12.39 16.38 5.04
C ASN A 3 -13.32 15.16 5.17
N ARG A 4 -12.85 13.96 4.78
CA ARG A 4 -13.57 12.71 5.01
C ARG A 4 -12.57 11.57 5.21
N THR A 5 -12.89 10.65 6.10
CA THR A 5 -12.19 9.36 6.18
C THR A 5 -12.55 8.55 4.95
N THR A 6 -11.53 8.08 4.22
CA THR A 6 -11.72 7.28 3.00
C THR A 6 -10.96 5.98 3.14
N ILE A 7 -11.63 4.86 2.90
CA ILE A 7 -11.00 3.54 2.84
C ILE A 7 -11.02 3.10 1.38
N ILE A 8 -9.87 2.66 0.87
CA ILE A 8 -9.70 2.25 -0.52
C ILE A 8 -9.14 0.83 -0.53
N ILE A 9 -9.78 -0.06 -1.29
CA ILE A 9 -9.22 -1.37 -1.61
C ILE A 9 -8.63 -1.27 -3.01
N ALA A 10 -7.32 -1.46 -3.12
CA ALA A 10 -6.59 -1.23 -4.35
C ALA A 10 -6.33 -2.51 -5.12
N HIS A 11 -6.72 -2.54 -6.39
CA HIS A 11 -6.19 -3.51 -7.36
C HIS A 11 -4.90 -3.03 -8.02
N ARG A 12 -4.70 -1.70 -8.11
CA ARG A 12 -3.50 -1.04 -8.61
C ARG A 12 -2.83 -0.26 -7.50
N LEU A 13 -1.61 -0.61 -7.15
CA LEU A 13 -0.87 0.02 -6.05
C LEU A 13 -0.52 1.49 -6.32
N SER A 14 -0.42 1.88 -7.59
CA SER A 14 -0.24 3.28 -8.00
C SER A 14 -1.35 4.20 -7.48
N THR A 15 -2.57 3.68 -7.26
CA THR A 15 -3.72 4.47 -6.77
C THR A 15 -3.65 4.80 -5.28
N ILE A 16 -2.87 4.05 -4.49
CA ILE A 16 -2.77 4.23 -3.04
C ILE A 16 -1.41 4.78 -2.60
N LYS A 17 -0.55 5.17 -3.55
CA LYS A 17 0.80 5.73 -3.26
C LYS A 17 0.75 6.94 -2.31
N ASN A 18 -0.31 7.74 -2.39
CA ASN A 18 -0.50 8.96 -1.59
C ASN A 18 -1.49 8.75 -0.43
N ALA A 19 -1.80 7.51 -0.06
CA ALA A 19 -2.63 7.25 1.12
C ALA A 19 -1.85 7.63 2.39
N ASP A 20 -2.56 8.17 3.38
CA ASP A 20 -1.97 8.52 4.67
C ASP A 20 -1.43 7.27 5.38
N GLU A 21 -2.15 6.14 5.25
CA GLU A 21 -1.80 4.85 5.83
C GLU A 21 -2.22 3.73 4.87
N ILE A 22 -1.36 2.73 4.68
CA ILE A 22 -1.61 1.55 3.85
C ILE A 22 -1.54 0.31 4.74
N TYR A 23 -2.51 -0.59 4.61
CA TYR A 23 -2.53 -1.88 5.29
C TYR A 23 -2.42 -3.02 4.27
N VAL A 24 -1.44 -3.89 4.44
CA VAL A 24 -1.22 -5.05 3.58
C VAL A 24 -1.88 -6.26 4.19
N LEU A 25 -2.92 -6.76 3.53
CA LEU A 25 -3.63 -7.97 3.93
C LEU A 25 -3.06 -9.20 3.22
N LYS A 26 -2.76 -10.25 3.97
CA LYS A 26 -2.40 -11.57 3.45
C LYS A 26 -3.06 -12.65 4.31
N GLU A 27 -3.75 -13.60 3.68
CA GLU A 27 -4.37 -14.74 4.37
C GLU A 27 -5.28 -14.33 5.55
N GLY A 28 -6.02 -13.22 5.39
CA GLY A 28 -6.93 -12.71 6.41
C GLY A 28 -6.25 -11.94 7.55
N GLN A 29 -4.95 -11.70 7.48
CA GLN A 29 -4.19 -10.98 8.50
C GLN A 29 -3.51 -9.74 7.92
N ILE A 30 -3.42 -8.67 8.72
CA ILE A 30 -2.60 -7.50 8.40
C ILE A 30 -1.15 -7.86 8.72
N ILE A 31 -0.32 -7.91 7.69
CA ILE A 31 1.09 -8.28 7.83
C ILE A 31 2.04 -7.08 7.83
N GLU A 32 1.61 -5.96 7.24
CA GLU A 32 2.37 -4.70 7.20
C GLU A 32 1.41 -3.51 7.24
N SER A 33 1.85 -2.41 7.87
CA SER A 33 1.16 -1.13 7.86
C SER A 33 2.15 0.04 7.83
N GLY A 34 1.81 1.09 7.11
CA GLY A 34 2.58 2.33 7.09
C GLY A 34 2.24 3.20 5.89
N GLY A 35 2.88 4.36 5.80
CA GLY A 35 2.92 5.13 4.56
C GLY A 35 3.73 4.43 3.46
N HIS A 36 3.48 4.80 2.21
CA HIS A 36 4.13 4.22 1.02
C HIS A 36 5.66 4.14 1.16
N ASN A 37 6.32 5.25 1.48
CA ASN A 37 7.78 5.32 1.55
C ASN A 37 8.35 4.40 2.65
N SER A 38 7.71 4.38 3.81
CA SER A 38 8.13 3.54 4.94
C SER A 38 7.99 2.06 4.60
N LEU A 39 6.86 1.65 4.04
CA LEU A 39 6.63 0.27 3.61
C LEU A 39 7.59 -0.15 2.49
N TYR A 40 7.86 0.74 1.55
CA TYR A 40 8.80 0.46 0.46
C TYR A 40 10.23 0.26 0.97
N ALA A 41 10.66 1.07 1.94
CA ALA A 41 11.97 0.98 2.58
C ALA A 41 12.16 -0.30 3.40
N LEU A 42 11.10 -0.90 3.93
CA LEU A 42 11.15 -2.20 4.62
C LEU A 42 11.50 -3.36 3.67
N ASN A 43 11.38 -3.15 2.35
CA ASN A 43 11.62 -4.18 1.33
C ASN A 43 10.82 -5.47 1.59
N GLY A 44 9.61 -5.32 2.10
CA GLY A 44 8.74 -6.40 2.54
C GLY A 44 7.73 -6.84 1.47
N TYR A 45 6.59 -7.36 1.92
CA TYR A 45 5.53 -7.86 1.05
C TYR A 45 4.92 -6.75 0.19
N TYR A 46 4.76 -5.55 0.74
CA TYR A 46 4.33 -4.38 -0.01
C TYR A 46 5.23 -4.13 -1.24
N THR A 47 6.56 -4.08 -1.04
CA THR A 47 7.54 -3.87 -2.11
C THR A 47 7.45 -4.96 -3.17
N LYS A 48 7.28 -6.23 -2.75
CA LYS A 48 7.07 -7.35 -3.67
C LYS A 48 5.83 -7.16 -4.54
N LEU A 49 4.70 -6.72 -3.97
CA LEU A 49 3.47 -6.47 -4.72
C LEU A 49 3.64 -5.29 -5.69
N CYS A 50 4.34 -4.23 -5.27
CA CYS A 50 4.62 -3.09 -6.13
C CYS A 50 5.44 -3.47 -7.36
N ASN A 51 6.51 -4.25 -7.16
CA ASN A 51 7.37 -4.73 -8.23
C ASN A 51 6.62 -5.63 -9.21
N MET A 52 5.71 -6.47 -8.72
CA MET A 52 4.88 -7.35 -9.55
C MET A 52 3.91 -6.57 -10.46
N GLN A 53 3.41 -5.42 -9.99
CA GLN A 53 2.46 -4.60 -10.74
C GLN A 53 3.11 -3.57 -11.67
N GLY A 54 4.44 -3.40 -11.60
CA GLY A 54 5.15 -2.38 -12.38
C GLY A 54 4.70 -0.95 -12.06
N ASP A 55 4.03 -0.76 -10.91
CA ASP A 55 3.32 0.47 -10.55
C ASP A 55 4.25 1.55 -9.94
N LEU A 56 5.56 1.29 -9.87
CA LEU A 56 6.57 2.19 -9.31
C LEU A 56 7.78 2.27 -10.25
N ASN A 57 7.65 3.11 -11.29
CA ASN A 57 8.76 3.80 -11.92
C ASN A 57 8.67 5.28 -11.57
#